data_AF-A0A5K7ZC74-F1
#
_entry.id   AF-A0A5K7ZC74-F1
#
_cell.length_a   1.000
_cell.length_b   1.000
_cell.length_c   1.000
_cell.angle_alpha   90.00
_cell.angle_beta   90.00
_cell.angle_gamma   90.00
#
_symmetry.space_group_name_H-M   'P 1'
#
loop_
_entity.id
_entity.type
_entity.pdbx_description
1 polymer ?
#
loop_
_entity_poly.entity_id
_entity_poly.type
_entity_poly.pdbx_seq_one_letter_code
_entity_poly.pdbx_strand_id
1 'polypeptide(L)' 'MKSSSYTASLPGAPDGEYAVIQFESLFEKKKSGIETVTPMMDKDGMWRASGYTIK' A
#
# COMPACT_ATOMS: atom_id res chain seq x y z
N MET A 1 0.20 1.45 12.85
CA MET A 1 0.84 0.82 11.68
C MET A 1 1.14 -0.63 12.02
N LYS A 2 0.74 -1.58 11.18
CA LYS A 2 0.88 -3.03 11.42
C LYS A 2 2.16 -3.58 10.80
N SER A 3 2.45 -3.21 9.57
CA SER A 3 3.66 -3.62 8.85
C SER A 3 3.98 -2.67 7.71
N SER A 4 5.24 -2.68 7.27
CA SER A 4 5.66 -2.12 5.99
C SER A 4 6.71 -3.02 5.35
N SER A 5 6.66 -3.16 4.03
CA SER A 5 7.72 -3.79 3.25
C SER A 5 8.02 -3.00 1.98
N TYR A 6 9.25 -3.11 1.51
CA TYR A 6 9.68 -2.60 0.22
C TYR A 6 9.81 -3.77 -0.76
N THR A 7 9.44 -3.56 -2.02
CA THR A 7 9.64 -4.53 -3.11
C THR A 7 9.86 -3.82 -4.44
N ALA A 8 10.63 -4.44 -5.33
CA ALA A 8 10.83 -3.97 -6.70
C ALA A 8 9.80 -4.53 -7.71
N SER A 9 8.90 -5.41 -7.25
CA SER A 9 7.89 -6.05 -8.09
C SER A 9 6.64 -6.42 -7.29
N LEU A 10 5.48 -6.44 -7.97
CA LEU A 10 4.21 -6.88 -7.43
C LEU A 10 3.46 -7.73 -8.47
N PRO A 11 2.72 -8.77 -8.05
CA PRO A 11 1.91 -9.56 -8.98
C PRO A 11 0.90 -8.69 -9.74
N GLY A 12 0.96 -8.73 -11.08
CA GLY A 12 0.03 -8.01 -11.95
C GLY A 12 0.28 -6.50 -12.09
N ALA A 13 1.37 -5.97 -11.53
CA ALA A 13 1.81 -4.60 -11.72
C ALA A 13 3.16 -4.55 -12.46
N PRO A 14 3.53 -3.42 -13.10
CA PRO A 14 4.85 -3.25 -13.70
C PRO A 14 5.98 -3.36 -12.67
N ASP A 15 7.21 -3.64 -13.11
CA ASP A 15 8.38 -3.50 -12.25
C ASP A 15 8.58 -2.04 -11.83
N GLY A 16 9.01 -1.83 -10.59
CA GLY A 16 9.18 -0.51 -10.01
C GLY A 16 9.38 -0.55 -8.50
N GLU A 17 9.74 0.58 -7.90
CA GLU A 17 9.92 0.66 -6.46
C GLU A 17 8.57 0.83 -5.77
N TYR A 18 8.22 -0.11 -4.88
CA TYR A 18 6.97 -0.09 -4.13
C TYR A 18 7.23 -0.12 -2.63
N ALA A 19 6.41 0.60 -1.88
CA ALA A 19 6.19 0.29 -0.47
C ALA A 19 4.81 -0.35 -0.32
N VAL A 20 4.69 -1.37 0.52
CA VAL A 20 3.42 -1.98 0.91
C VAL A 20 3.24 -1.72 2.39
N ILE A 21 2.24 -0.93 2.75
CA ILE A 21 2.03 -0.45 4.12
C ILE A 21 0.68 -0.93 4.61
N GLN A 22 0.65 -1.60 5.76
CA GLN A 22 -0.60 -2.08 6.37
C GLN A 22 -0.91 -1.33 7.66
N PHE A 23 -2.16 -0.94 7.82
CA PHE A 23 -2.71 -0.33 9.03
C PHE A 23 -3.83 -1.20 9.58
N GLU A 24 -3.90 -1.29 10.91
CA GLU A 24 -5.11 -1.73 11.59
C GLU A 24 -6.00 -0.51 11.75
N SER A 25 -7.16 -0.54 11.11
CA SER A 25 -8.08 0.59 11.00
C SER A 25 -9.46 0.19 11.52
N LEU A 26 -10.08 1.09 12.28
CA LEU A 26 -11.46 0.96 12.75
C LEU A 26 -12.32 1.89 11.88
N PHE A 27 -13.28 1.33 11.16
CA PHE A 27 -14.20 2.10 10.32
C PHE A 27 -15.57 2.17 10.97
N GLU A 28 -16.32 3.24 10.73
CA GLU A 28 -17.66 3.45 11.30
C GLU A 28 -18.60 2.26 11.06
N LYS A 29 -18.58 1.69 9.85
CA LYS A 29 -19.40 0.54 9.45
C LYS A 29 -18.65 -0.80 9.44
N LYS A 30 -17.37 -0.81 9.82
CA LYS A 30 -16.54 -2.01 9.89
C LYS A 30 -15.58 -1.91 11.06
N LYS A 31 -15.95 -2.56 12.16
CA LYS A 31 -15.28 -2.45 13.47
C LYS A 31 -13.79 -2.79 13.46
N SER A 32 -13.29 -3.55 12.50
CA SER A 32 -11.86 -3.79 12.33
C SER A 32 -11.59 -4.18 10.88
N GLY A 33 -10.59 -3.55 10.27
CA GLY A 33 -10.14 -3.87 8.92
C GLY A 33 -8.64 -3.63 8.77
N ILE A 34 -8.04 -4.36 7.84
CA ILE A 34 -6.66 -4.12 7.43
C ILE A 34 -6.66 -3.26 6.17
N GLU A 35 -6.25 -2.03 6.34
CA GLU A 35 -6.04 -1.09 5.25
C GLU A 35 -4.63 -1.27 4.70
N THR A 36 -4.51 -1.55 3.40
CA THR A 36 -3.22 -1.67 2.72
C THR A 36 -3.09 -0.53 1.71
N VAL A 37 -2.09 0.30 1.90
CA VAL A 37 -1.70 1.37 0.98
C VAL A 37 -0.42 0.96 0.27
N THR A 38 -0.43 1.00 -1.05
CA THR A 38 0.72 0.65 -1.87
C THR A 38 1.12 1.84 -2.72
N PRO A 39 2.06 2.68 -2.26
CA PRO A 39 2.66 3.68 -3.13
C PRO A 39 3.75 3.08 -4.02
N MET A 40 3.93 3.69 -5.19
CA MET A 40 5.00 3.45 -6.14
C MET A 40 5.85 4.73 -6.27
N MET A 41 7.17 4.58 -6.40
CA MET A 41 8.05 5.68 -6.77
C MET A 41 7.83 6.02 -8.24
N ASP A 42 7.44 7.26 -8.51
CA ASP A 42 7.30 7.77 -9.87
C ASP A 42 8.64 8.31 -10.39
N LYS A 43 8.73 8.59 -11.69
CA LYS A 43 9.97 8.99 -12.38
C LYS A 43 10.54 10.33 -11.89
N ASP A 44 9.72 11.17 -11.27
CA ASP A 44 10.12 12.43 -10.67
C ASP A 44 10.66 12.27 -9.23
N GLY A 45 10.82 11.03 -8.75
CA GLY A 45 11.32 10.71 -7.41
C GLY A 45 10.28 10.94 -6.31
N MET A 46 8.99 11.07 -6.66
CA MET A 46 7.92 11.20 -5.69
C MET A 46 7.17 9.87 -5.51
N TRP A 47 6.88 9.53 -4.25
CA TRP A 47 5.99 8.42 -3.92
C TRP A 47 4.53 8.83 -4.15
N ARG A 48 3.79 8.03 -4.93
CA ARG A 48 2.35 8.23 -5.18
C ARG A 48 1.58 6.96 -4.91
N ALA A 49 0.39 7.07 -4.33
CA ALA A 49 -0.48 5.91 -4.10
C ALA A 49 -0.88 5.28 -5.44
N SER A 50 -0.48 4.03 -5.65
CA SER A 50 -0.84 3.24 -6.84
C SER A 50 -1.87 2.15 -6.54
N GLY A 51 -2.02 1.76 -5.27
CA GLY A 51 -3.00 0.78 -4.83
C GLY A 51 -3.55 1.08 -3.43
N TYR A 52 -4.82 0.76 -3.24
CA TYR A 52 -5.51 0.90 -1.96
C TYR A 52 -6.53 -0.22 -1.79
N THR A 53 -6.47 -0.95 -0.67
CA THR A 53 -7.44 -2.01 -0.36
C THR A 53 -7.76 -2.06 1.12
N ILE A 54 -8.99 -2.49 1.45
CA ILE A 54 -9.42 -2.77 2.82
C ILE A 54 -9.89 -4.22 2.86
N LYS A 55 -9.33 -5.02 3.78
CA LYS A 55 -9.76 -6.40 4.07
C LYS A 55 -10.44 -6.50 5.42
#